data_AF-A0A376J3Y2-F1
#
_entry.id   AF-A0A376J3Y2-F1
#
_cell.length_a   1.000
_cell.length_b   1.000
_cell.length_c   1.000
_cell.angle_alpha   90.00
_cell.angle_beta   90.00
_cell.angle_gamma   90.00
#
_symmetry.space_group_name_H-M   'P 1'
#
loop_
_entity.id
_entity.type
_entity.pdbx_description
1 polymer ?
#
loop_
_entity_poly.entity_id
_entity_poly.type
_entity_poly.pdbx_seq_one_letter_code
_entity_poly.pdbx_strand_id
1 'polypeptide(L)'
;MSSYTRSAARWKSIITICFIGSVVAMVTGTSVALLMGASPEIAASILPKSVTTPIAMAVGGSIGGIPAISAVCVIFVGILGAVFGHTLLNAMRIRTKAARGLAMGTASHALGTARCAELDYQEGAFSSLALVLCGIITSLIAPFLFPIILAVMG
;
A
#
# COMPACT_ATOMS: atom_id res chain seq x y z
N MET A 1 -28.48 -13.03 -16.85
CA MET A 1 -27.70 -12.97 -15.58
C MET A 1 -27.13 -11.55 -15.48
N SER A 2 -27.75 -10.70 -14.66
CA SER A 2 -27.77 -9.24 -14.78
C SER A 2 -26.41 -8.56 -14.54
N SER A 3 -26.10 -7.51 -15.30
CA SER A 3 -24.95 -6.60 -15.19
C SER A 3 -24.65 -6.13 -13.76
N TYR A 4 -25.64 -6.15 -12.86
CA TYR A 4 -25.49 -5.88 -11.42
C TYR A 4 -24.56 -6.87 -10.69
N THR A 5 -24.63 -8.17 -11.02
CA THR A 5 -23.80 -9.20 -10.38
C THR A 5 -22.32 -9.08 -10.76
N ARG A 6 -22.04 -8.66 -12.00
CA ARG A 6 -20.67 -8.35 -12.46
C ARG A 6 -20.07 -7.14 -11.73
N SER A 7 -20.87 -6.10 -11.47
CA SER A 7 -20.41 -4.92 -10.72
C SER A 7 -20.12 -5.27 -9.26
N ALA A 8 -21.05 -5.93 -8.55
CA ALA A 8 -20.86 -6.29 -7.15
C ALA A 8 -19.71 -7.27 -6.91
N ALA A 9 -19.51 -8.24 -7.81
CA ALA A 9 -18.38 -9.18 -7.73
C ALA A 9 -17.01 -8.50 -7.90
N ARG A 10 -16.94 -7.45 -8.74
CA ARG A 10 -15.71 -6.67 -8.95
C ARG A 10 -15.35 -5.84 -7.72
N TRP A 11 -16.32 -5.21 -7.06
CA TRP A 11 -16.09 -4.45 -5.83
C TRP A 11 -15.55 -5.33 -4.69
N LYS A 12 -16.13 -6.52 -4.49
CA LYS A 12 -15.62 -7.49 -3.51
C LYS A 12 -14.16 -7.86 -3.79
N SER A 13 -13.82 -8.09 -5.05
CA SER A 13 -12.46 -8.44 -5.46
C SER A 13 -11.47 -7.30 -5.19
N ILE A 14 -11.83 -6.06 -5.55
CA ILE A 14 -10.97 -4.87 -5.33
C ILE A 14 -10.70 -4.68 -3.85
N ILE A 15 -11.73 -4.72 -3.01
CA ILE A 15 -11.59 -4.53 -1.55
C ILE A 15 -10.71 -5.64 -0.98
N THR A 16 -10.93 -6.89 -1.38
CA THR A 16 -10.14 -8.04 -0.92
C THR A 16 -8.67 -7.90 -1.29
N ILE A 17 -8.36 -7.48 -2.53
CA ILE A 17 -6.99 -7.25 -3.00
C ILE A 17 -6.32 -6.14 -2.18
N CYS A 18 -7.00 -5.00 -2.00
CA CYS A 18 -6.46 -3.87 -1.23
C CYS A 18 -6.25 -4.25 0.25
N PHE A 19 -7.16 -5.02 0.82
CA PHE A 19 -7.08 -5.50 2.20
C PHE A 19 -5.88 -6.41 2.41
N ILE A 20 -5.79 -7.49 1.62
CA ILE A 20 -4.68 -8.44 1.69
C ILE A 20 -3.37 -7.72 1.41
N GLY A 21 -3.31 -6.88 0.37
CA GLY A 21 -2.12 -6.12 0.01
C GLY A 21 -1.63 -5.20 1.14
N SER A 22 -2.55 -4.46 1.78
CA SER A 22 -2.21 -3.57 2.90
C SER A 22 -1.71 -4.35 4.11
N VAL A 23 -2.40 -5.43 4.49
CA VAL A 23 -2.00 -6.27 5.62
C VAL A 23 -0.65 -6.93 5.37
N VAL A 24 -0.46 -7.52 4.20
CA VAL A 24 0.83 -8.14 3.83
C VAL A 24 1.94 -7.10 3.83
N ALA A 25 1.72 -5.90 3.28
CA ALA A 25 2.73 -4.85 3.26
C ALA A 25 3.12 -4.36 4.67
N MET A 26 2.15 -4.20 5.57
CA MET A 26 2.40 -3.84 6.97
C MET A 26 3.16 -4.94 7.71
N VAL A 27 2.67 -6.18 7.62
CA VAL A 27 3.29 -7.33 8.30
C VAL A 27 4.71 -7.53 7.79
N THR A 28 4.90 -7.70 6.49
CA THR A 28 6.23 -7.99 5.91
C THR A 28 7.22 -6.85 6.15
N GLY A 29 6.82 -5.59 5.93
CA GLY A 29 7.70 -4.44 6.12
C GLY A 29 8.15 -4.28 7.56
N THR A 30 7.21 -4.38 8.51
CA THR A 30 7.51 -4.25 9.95
C THR A 30 8.31 -5.43 10.45
N SER A 31 7.96 -6.65 10.04
CA SER A 31 8.66 -7.89 10.43
C SER A 31 10.11 -7.88 9.97
N VAL A 32 10.36 -7.52 8.70
CA VAL A 32 11.72 -7.41 8.17
C VAL A 32 12.51 -6.35 8.90
N ALA A 33 11.91 -5.19 9.21
CA ALA A 33 12.58 -4.14 9.97
C ALA A 33 12.99 -4.63 11.37
N LEU A 34 12.10 -5.30 12.10
CA LEU A 34 12.39 -5.85 13.43
C LEU A 34 13.48 -6.93 13.38
N LEU A 35 13.44 -7.84 12.39
CA LEU A 35 14.48 -8.86 12.19
C LEU A 35 15.86 -8.26 11.87
N MET A 36 15.89 -7.07 11.26
CA MET A 36 17.12 -6.31 11.02
C MET A 36 17.58 -5.49 12.24
N GLY A 37 16.90 -5.60 13.38
CA GLY A 37 17.24 -4.91 14.62
C GLY A 37 16.69 -3.49 14.73
N ALA A 38 15.63 -3.14 13.99
CA ALA A 38 14.97 -1.84 14.14
C ALA A 38 14.32 -1.71 15.53
N SER A 39 14.39 -0.53 16.13
CA SER A 39 13.67 -0.23 17.37
C SER A 39 12.16 -0.24 17.13
N PRO A 40 11.33 -0.44 18.18
CA PRO A 40 9.87 -0.34 18.08
C PRO A 40 9.40 0.98 17.46
N GLU A 41 10.03 2.11 17.77
CA GLU A 41 9.70 3.42 17.20
C GLU A 41 9.98 3.49 15.69
N ILE A 42 11.09 2.92 15.23
CA ILE A 42 11.39 2.83 13.79
C ILE A 42 10.41 1.86 13.11
N ALA A 43 10.11 0.72 13.73
CA ALA A 43 9.15 -0.24 13.21
C ALA A 43 7.73 0.37 13.07
N ALA A 44 7.28 1.13 14.08
CA ALA A 44 6.06 1.93 14.04
C ALA A 44 6.05 2.92 12.87
N SER A 45 7.18 3.54 12.59
CA SER A 45 7.33 4.49 11.47
C SER A 45 7.24 3.80 10.10
N ILE A 46 7.76 2.58 10.00
CA ILE A 46 7.82 1.78 8.77
C ILE A 46 6.48 1.12 8.46
N LEU A 47 5.68 0.78 9.48
CA LEU A 47 4.45 0.03 9.31
C LEU A 47 3.50 0.65 8.27
N PRO A 48 3.16 1.96 8.31
CA PRO A 48 2.28 2.56 7.32
C PRO A 48 3.03 3.07 6.07
N LYS A 49 4.23 2.57 5.74
CA LYS A 49 5.04 3.06 4.59
C LYS A 49 4.36 2.97 3.21
N SER A 50 3.27 2.24 3.10
CA SER A 50 2.64 1.86 1.81
C SER A 50 1.38 2.68 1.49
N VAL A 51 1.18 3.82 2.15
CA VAL A 51 0.09 4.77 1.88
C VAL A 51 0.67 6.14 1.50
N THR A 52 -0.16 7.19 1.41
CA THR A 52 0.34 8.54 1.13
C THR A 52 1.08 9.12 2.33
N THR A 53 2.06 9.99 2.07
CA THR A 53 2.89 10.61 3.11
C THR A 53 2.09 11.21 4.26
N PRO A 54 1.00 11.98 4.03
CA PRO A 54 0.21 12.53 5.13
C PRO A 54 -0.45 11.45 5.99
N ILE A 55 -1.00 10.41 5.37
CA ILE A 55 -1.64 9.30 6.09
C ILE A 55 -0.60 8.51 6.88
N ALA A 56 0.54 8.20 6.27
CA ALA A 56 1.61 7.45 6.92
C ALA A 56 2.19 8.20 8.13
N MET A 57 2.40 9.51 8.00
CA MET A 57 2.86 10.36 9.09
C MET A 57 1.86 10.40 10.25
N ALA A 58 0.56 10.56 9.95
CA ALA A 58 -0.48 10.59 10.96
C ALA A 58 -0.61 9.23 11.68
N VAL A 59 -0.68 8.13 10.92
CA VAL A 59 -0.80 6.78 11.46
C VAL A 59 0.45 6.39 12.24
N GLY A 60 1.63 6.58 11.66
CA GLY A 60 2.92 6.29 12.30
C GLY A 60 3.08 7.06 13.61
N GLY A 61 2.79 8.36 13.61
CA GLY A 61 2.79 9.17 14.83
C GLY A 61 1.79 8.68 15.89
N SER A 62 0.59 8.26 15.47
CA SER A 62 -0.43 7.77 16.42
C SER A 62 -0.06 6.46 17.13
N ILE A 63 0.85 5.67 16.55
CA ILE A 63 1.33 4.39 17.12
C ILE A 63 2.74 4.50 17.72
N GLY A 64 3.24 5.72 17.97
CA GLY A 64 4.53 5.97 18.62
C GLY A 64 5.73 5.97 17.67
N GLY A 65 5.51 6.09 16.35
CA GLY A 65 6.56 6.25 15.36
C GLY A 65 7.00 7.70 15.17
N ILE A 66 8.04 7.89 14.35
CA ILE A 66 8.65 9.16 13.96
C ILE A 66 8.10 9.54 12.58
N PRO A 67 7.23 10.58 12.47
CA PRO A 67 6.59 10.95 11.21
C PRO A 67 7.58 11.24 10.07
N ALA A 68 8.74 11.82 10.38
CA ALA A 68 9.78 12.09 9.39
C ALA A 68 10.30 10.80 8.72
N ILE A 69 10.47 9.70 9.48
CA ILE A 69 10.89 8.41 8.93
C ILE A 69 9.79 7.83 8.05
N SER A 70 8.53 7.88 8.50
CA SER A 70 7.39 7.44 7.69
C SER A 70 7.32 8.16 6.34
N ALA A 71 7.54 9.48 6.34
CA ALA A 71 7.55 10.27 5.12
C ALA A 71 8.64 9.82 4.13
N VAL A 72 9.87 9.63 4.62
CA VAL A 72 11.00 9.17 3.81
C VAL A 72 10.74 7.76 3.25
N CYS A 73 10.23 6.83 4.07
CA CYS A 73 9.89 5.48 3.63
C CYS A 73 8.84 5.49 2.51
N VAL A 74 7.78 6.28 2.66
CA VAL A 74 6.73 6.42 1.63
C VAL A 74 7.30 6.98 0.34
N ILE A 75 8.08 8.06 0.41
CA ILE A 75 8.67 8.67 -0.79
C ILE A 75 9.57 7.66 -1.50
N PHE A 76 10.43 6.97 -0.75
CA PHE A 76 11.36 5.99 -1.30
C PHE A 76 10.62 4.84 -2.01
N VAL A 77 9.67 4.19 -1.35
CA VAL A 77 8.88 3.10 -1.94
C VAL A 77 8.06 3.60 -3.14
N GLY A 78 7.55 4.83 -3.06
CA GLY A 78 6.73 5.42 -4.11
C GLY A 78 7.52 5.71 -5.38
N ILE A 79 8.76 6.21 -5.24
CA ILE A 79 9.67 6.40 -6.37
C ILE A 79 10.03 5.06 -6.99
N LEU A 80 10.41 4.07 -6.17
CA LEU A 80 10.77 2.74 -6.67
C LEU A 80 9.62 2.11 -7.47
N GLY A 81 8.40 2.16 -6.96
CA GLY A 81 7.27 1.60 -7.68
C GLY A 81 6.89 2.40 -8.93
N ALA A 82 7.02 3.73 -8.94
CA ALA A 82 6.78 4.54 -10.13
C ALA A 82 7.80 4.26 -11.25
N VAL A 83 9.07 4.04 -10.89
CA VAL A 83 10.16 3.76 -11.83
C VAL A 83 10.13 2.31 -12.32
N PHE A 84 10.03 1.34 -11.40
CA PHE A 84 10.20 -0.08 -11.71
C PHE A 84 8.89 -0.84 -11.90
N GLY A 85 7.76 -0.32 -11.40
CA GLY A 85 6.49 -1.07 -11.33
C GLY A 85 5.95 -1.49 -12.69
N HIS A 86 5.87 -0.57 -13.66
CA HIS A 86 5.40 -0.93 -15.01
C HIS A 86 6.33 -1.91 -15.73
N THR A 87 7.65 -1.80 -15.51
CA THR A 87 8.65 -2.72 -16.05
C THR A 87 8.46 -4.13 -15.49
N LEU A 88 8.25 -4.24 -14.18
CA LEU A 88 7.96 -5.52 -13.52
C LEU A 88 6.63 -6.13 -14.02
N LEU A 89 5.58 -5.32 -14.13
CA LEU A 89 4.28 -5.77 -14.67
C LEU A 89 4.39 -6.26 -16.13
N ASN A 90 5.23 -5.61 -16.93
CA ASN A 90 5.52 -6.04 -18.30
C ASN A 90 6.27 -7.37 -18.34
N ALA A 91 7.28 -7.54 -17.47
CA ALA A 91 8.02 -8.80 -17.35
C ALA A 91 7.10 -9.97 -16.94
N MET A 92 6.16 -9.72 -16.02
CA MET A 92 5.13 -10.68 -15.62
C MET A 92 3.99 -10.84 -16.64
N ARG A 93 4.06 -10.17 -17.79
CA ARG A 93 3.06 -10.21 -18.88
C ARG A 93 1.65 -9.79 -18.45
N ILE A 94 1.53 -8.93 -17.44
CA ILE A 94 0.24 -8.39 -16.97
C ILE A 94 -0.21 -7.26 -17.90
N ARG A 95 -1.24 -7.50 -18.71
CA ARG A 95 -1.75 -6.54 -19.70
C ARG A 95 -3.04 -5.84 -19.30
N THR A 96 -3.80 -6.41 -18.37
CA THR A 96 -5.10 -5.87 -17.96
C THR A 96 -4.96 -4.57 -17.19
N LYS A 97 -5.53 -3.49 -17.73
CA LYS A 97 -5.47 -2.13 -17.16
C LYS A 97 -5.91 -2.07 -15.70
N ALA A 98 -7.02 -2.75 -15.36
CA ALA A 98 -7.50 -2.83 -13.99
C ALA A 98 -6.49 -3.51 -13.04
N ALA A 99 -5.88 -4.63 -13.46
CA ALA A 99 -4.92 -5.34 -12.63
C ALA A 99 -3.63 -4.52 -12.43
N ARG A 100 -3.15 -3.86 -13.49
CA ARG A 100 -1.98 -2.98 -13.41
C ARG A 100 -2.22 -1.79 -12.49
N GLY A 101 -3.35 -1.10 -12.66
CA GLY A 101 -3.73 0.02 -11.80
C GLY A 101 -3.87 -0.40 -10.34
N LEU A 102 -4.60 -1.47 -10.04
CA LEU A 102 -4.74 -1.97 -8.66
C LEU A 102 -3.38 -2.34 -8.04
N ALA A 103 -2.53 -3.05 -8.79
CA ALA A 103 -1.20 -3.43 -8.30
C ALA A 103 -0.32 -2.20 -8.00
N MET A 104 -0.29 -1.23 -8.92
CA MET A 104 0.49 0.00 -8.75
C MET A 104 -0.04 0.86 -7.61
N GLY A 105 -1.35 1.02 -7.48
CA GLY A 105 -1.96 1.81 -6.41
C GLY A 105 -1.76 1.19 -5.02
N THR A 106 -1.82 -0.13 -4.91
CA THR A 106 -1.56 -0.85 -3.65
C THR A 106 -0.08 -0.89 -3.28
N ALA A 107 0.85 -1.02 -4.26
CA ALA A 107 2.27 -1.20 -3.98
C ALA A 107 3.10 0.11 -3.98
N SER A 108 2.73 1.10 -4.80
CA SER A 108 3.51 2.31 -5.09
C SER A 108 2.75 3.62 -4.82
N HIS A 109 1.50 3.50 -4.37
CA HIS A 109 0.68 4.58 -3.83
C HIS A 109 0.63 5.84 -4.73
N ALA A 110 0.80 7.05 -4.20
CA ALA A 110 0.54 8.29 -4.94
C ALA A 110 1.43 8.46 -6.18
N LEU A 111 2.74 8.22 -6.06
CA LEU A 111 3.68 8.36 -7.18
C LEU A 111 3.44 7.31 -8.27
N GLY A 112 3.18 6.06 -7.88
CA GLY A 112 2.80 5.02 -8.83
C GLY A 112 1.46 5.30 -9.51
N THR A 113 0.51 5.87 -8.77
CA THR A 113 -0.79 6.29 -9.30
C THR A 113 -0.65 7.42 -10.31
N ALA A 114 0.20 8.42 -10.03
CA ALA A 114 0.52 9.47 -10.99
C ALA A 114 1.09 8.86 -12.28
N ARG A 115 2.03 7.90 -12.16
CA ARG A 115 2.60 7.21 -13.32
C ARG A 115 1.55 6.42 -14.12
N CYS A 116 0.63 5.74 -13.45
CA CYS A 116 -0.49 5.07 -14.13
C CYS A 116 -1.37 6.07 -14.87
N ALA A 117 -1.69 7.21 -14.26
CA ALA A 117 -2.53 8.25 -14.85
C ALA A 117 -1.88 8.91 -16.08
N GLU A 118 -0.54 9.04 -16.09
CA GLU A 118 0.22 9.50 -17.27
C GLU A 118 0.14 8.49 -18.43
N LEU A 119 0.11 7.20 -18.14
CA LEU A 119 0.19 6.14 -19.15
C LEU A 119 -1.17 5.74 -19.71
N ASP A 120 -2.21 5.70 -18.87
CA ASP A 120 -3.54 5.28 -19.27
C ASP A 120 -4.62 5.74 -18.27
N TYR A 121 -5.71 6.31 -18.78
CA TYR A 121 -6.82 6.77 -17.95
C TYR A 121 -7.44 5.67 -17.08
N GLN A 122 -7.61 4.45 -17.63
CA GLN A 122 -8.18 3.34 -16.87
C GLN A 122 -7.22 2.83 -15.79
N GLU A 123 -5.92 2.71 -16.09
CA GLU A 123 -4.92 2.34 -15.07
C GLU A 123 -4.90 3.35 -13.93
N GLY A 124 -4.88 4.65 -14.26
CA GLY A 124 -4.93 5.73 -13.27
C GLY A 124 -6.19 5.68 -12.39
N ALA A 125 -7.36 5.41 -12.98
CA ALA A 125 -8.62 5.30 -12.24
C ALA A 125 -8.61 4.13 -11.24
N PHE A 126 -8.18 2.94 -11.66
CA PHE A 126 -8.07 1.79 -10.75
C PHE A 126 -6.98 1.98 -9.69
N SER A 127 -5.86 2.61 -10.04
CA SER A 127 -4.79 2.92 -9.11
C SER A 127 -5.22 3.93 -8.03
N SER A 128 -5.96 4.97 -8.42
CA SER A 128 -6.50 5.97 -7.50
C SER A 128 -7.51 5.33 -6.52
N LEU A 129 -8.35 4.43 -7.02
CA LEU A 129 -9.26 3.67 -6.18
C LEU A 129 -8.51 2.80 -5.16
N ALA A 130 -7.47 2.07 -5.61
CA ALA A 130 -6.64 1.26 -4.71
C ALA A 130 -5.93 2.12 -3.67
N LEU A 131 -5.38 3.28 -4.05
CA LEU A 131 -4.71 4.21 -3.15
C LEU A 131 -5.61 4.63 -1.97
N VAL A 132 -6.84 5.05 -2.28
CA VAL A 132 -7.80 5.50 -1.25
C VAL A 132 -8.19 4.33 -0.35
N LEU A 133 -8.50 3.17 -0.92
CA LEU A 133 -8.87 1.98 -0.14
C LEU A 133 -7.73 1.52 0.77
N CYS A 134 -6.50 1.43 0.26
CA CYS A 134 -5.34 1.04 1.06
C CYS A 134 -5.06 2.07 2.17
N GLY A 135 -5.27 3.37 1.91
CA GLY A 135 -5.19 4.43 2.91
C GLY A 135 -6.16 4.24 4.07
N ILE A 136 -7.44 3.98 3.77
CA ILE A 136 -8.49 3.72 4.76
C ILE A 136 -8.17 2.45 5.56
N ILE A 137 -7.85 1.36 4.86
CA ILE A 137 -7.55 0.06 5.47
C ILE A 137 -6.35 0.16 6.42
N THR A 138 -5.26 0.77 5.97
CA THR A 138 -4.05 0.95 6.80
C THR A 138 -4.35 1.82 8.01
N SER A 139 -5.08 2.92 7.85
CA SER A 139 -5.41 3.82 8.96
C SER A 139 -6.24 3.14 10.04
N LEU A 140 -7.16 2.24 9.65
CA LEU A 140 -7.99 1.50 10.58
C LEU A 140 -7.25 0.32 11.22
N ILE A 141 -6.41 -0.38 10.48
CA ILE A 141 -5.80 -1.65 10.93
C ILE A 141 -4.48 -1.44 11.67
N ALA A 142 -3.66 -0.47 11.24
CA ALA A 142 -2.34 -0.21 11.81
C ALA A 142 -2.29 -0.16 13.36
N PRO A 143 -3.16 0.59 14.07
CA PRO A 143 -3.09 0.69 15.54
C PRO A 143 -3.36 -0.64 16.24
N PHE A 144 -4.13 -1.56 15.63
CA PHE A 144 -4.40 -2.88 16.20
C PHE A 144 -3.33 -3.91 15.79
N LEU A 145 -2.81 -3.80 14.57
CA LEU A 145 -1.87 -4.76 14.03
C LEU A 145 -0.46 -4.57 14.58
N PHE A 146 -0.03 -3.33 14.81
CA PHE A 146 1.30 -3.02 15.33
C PHE A 146 1.62 -3.72 16.67
N PRO A 147 0.79 -3.63 17.73
CA PRO A 147 1.08 -4.30 19.00
C PRO A 147 1.12 -5.82 18.86
N ILE A 148 0.34 -6.40 17.95
CA ILE A 148 0.36 -7.84 17.68
C ILE A 148 1.71 -8.25 17.06
N ILE A 149 2.19 -7.49 16.07
CA ILE A 149 3.50 -7.76 15.44
C ILE A 149 4.62 -7.65 16.48
N LEU A 150 4.61 -6.60 17.31
CA LEU A 150 5.59 -6.44 18.37
C LEU A 150 5.55 -7.58 19.39
N ALA A 151 4.36 -8.05 19.80
CA ALA A 151 4.26 -9.15 20.76
C ALA A 151 4.78 -10.49 20.22
N VAL A 152 4.77 -10.69 18.90
CA VAL A 152 5.24 -11.92 18.25
C VAL A 152 6.72 -11.87 17.90
N MET A 153 7.25 -10.69 17.61
CA MET A 153 8.59 -10.51 17.02
C MET A 153 9.57 -9.67 17.83
N GLY A 154 9.08 -8.91 18.81
CA GLY A 154 9.90 -8.18 19.78
C GLY A 154 10.25 -9.06 20.98
#